data_AF-A0A6P0HZ87-F1
#
_entry.id   AF-A0A6P0HZ87-F1
#
_cell.length_a   1.000
_cell.length_b   1.000
_cell.length_c   1.000
_cell.angle_alpha   90.00
_cell.angle_beta   90.00
_cell.angle_gamma   90.00
#
_symmetry.space_group_name_H-M   'P 1'
#
loop_
_entity.id
_entity.type
_entity.pdbx_description
1 polymer ?
#
loop_
_entity_poly.entity_id
_entity_poly.type
_entity_poly.pdbx_seq_one_letter_code
_entity_poly.pdbx_strand_id
1 'polypeptide(L)'
;MNGTWQIITQSINEPIQANLMLASNILAQTEANPLNQLSQNMTQIRIWDTIGAIAILVIGWIVASIISGIVGKIFKKTNIDNKIASWVTASPEQAQNLPVEKWISSLVFWIIMIFVLIAFFDKLNLTAVSEPLNAFLTEITSFLPNIAAALIWLGIAWLVATIAKLAVSRGLKTFGLDDRLNQEVSDGQTENQVEISDTIANAIYWLIFLLFLPVILEALQLQIALQPVQNMVDQILQSLPRILKAVILAGVGWLLATVVKKVVTNLLAATGVDQMGSRFGMSQTTGSQNLSSIIGTVVYVLILIPVAIAALSALDIEAITTPAVAMLNDILTFIPKIFAAAVILVVAYFVGRFVSDLITSLLTSVGFNNLFNWLGLSSTPPSTRPASDPNATVIQGETGTPGTTPTARTPSEIAGIVAFVGIILFATVSATQIMELEALTLIVNVVIFIGGRVLYGLVVLAIGLYLANVAYNLITSSGNSQARLLGQLARIGIIVLVSAMALQQMGIAPSIVNLAFGLFMGAMAVAIALAFGLGGRDIASSKIQEWLEQFKNKN
;
A
#
# COMPACT_ATOMS: atom_id res chain seq x y z
N MET A 1 4.90 -4.42 -2.99
CA MET A 1 3.79 -5.30 -3.43
C MET A 1 4.37 -6.54 -4.09
N ASN A 2 4.38 -7.67 -3.39
CA ASN A 2 4.46 -9.03 -3.95
C ASN A 2 4.56 -10.02 -2.77
N GLY A 3 3.53 -10.84 -2.58
CA GLY A 3 3.53 -11.84 -1.49
C GLY A 3 2.33 -12.78 -1.42
N THR A 4 1.57 -12.99 -2.50
CA THR A 4 0.32 -13.79 -2.44
C THR A 4 0.21 -14.95 -3.43
N TRP A 5 1.28 -15.34 -4.15
CA TRP A 5 1.17 -16.40 -5.18
C TRP A 5 2.01 -17.67 -4.94
N GLN A 6 2.59 -17.89 -3.75
CA GLN A 6 3.38 -19.11 -3.47
C GLN A 6 2.62 -20.29 -2.83
N ILE A 7 1.31 -20.19 -2.57
CA ILE A 7 0.56 -21.25 -1.86
C ILE A 7 -0.11 -22.27 -2.80
N ILE A 8 -0.14 -22.05 -4.12
CA ILE A 8 -0.97 -22.87 -5.02
C ILE A 8 -0.21 -24.02 -5.73
N THR A 9 1.12 -24.12 -5.65
CA THR A 9 1.88 -25.09 -6.48
C THR A 9 2.61 -26.22 -5.74
N GLN A 10 2.33 -26.47 -4.45
CA GLN A 10 2.97 -27.56 -3.67
C GLN A 10 2.05 -28.72 -3.25
N SER A 11 1.14 -29.19 -4.11
CA SER A 11 0.33 -30.39 -3.81
C SER A 11 0.32 -31.48 -4.88
N ILE A 12 1.22 -31.41 -5.87
CA ILE A 12 1.31 -32.42 -6.94
C ILE A 12 2.64 -33.18 -6.82
N ASN A 13 2.70 -34.14 -5.89
CA ASN A 13 3.39 -35.44 -6.05
C ASN A 13 3.40 -36.26 -4.73
N GLU A 14 2.74 -37.43 -4.79
CA GLU A 14 2.81 -38.62 -3.91
C GLU A 14 2.16 -38.61 -2.50
N PRO A 15 1.48 -39.71 -2.07
CA PRO A 15 0.73 -40.70 -2.85
C PRO A 15 -0.74 -40.80 -2.44
N ILE A 16 -1.51 -41.33 -3.39
CA ILE A 16 -2.95 -41.65 -3.37
C ILE A 16 -3.35 -42.65 -2.25
N GLN A 17 -2.43 -43.09 -1.39
CA GLN A 17 -2.72 -43.97 -0.25
C GLN A 17 -3.36 -43.25 0.95
N ALA A 18 -3.05 -41.97 1.19
CA ALA A 18 -3.66 -41.24 2.31
C ALA A 18 -5.16 -40.98 2.09
N ASN A 19 -5.56 -40.71 0.84
CA ASN A 19 -6.97 -40.49 0.49
C ASN A 19 -7.77 -41.80 0.44
N LEU A 20 -7.12 -42.94 0.15
CA LEU A 20 -7.75 -44.26 0.28
C LEU A 20 -7.88 -44.70 1.74
N MET A 21 -6.95 -44.33 2.63
CA MET A 21 -7.11 -44.55 4.08
C MET A 21 -8.20 -43.68 4.69
N LEU A 22 -8.30 -42.41 4.26
CA LEU A 22 -9.40 -41.52 4.67
C LEU A 22 -10.74 -41.99 4.09
N ALA A 23 -10.79 -42.44 2.83
CA ALA A 23 -11.99 -43.03 2.25
C ALA A 23 -12.37 -44.37 2.91
N SER A 24 -11.40 -45.22 3.26
CA SER A 24 -11.65 -46.47 3.98
C SER A 24 -12.11 -46.25 5.42
N ASN A 25 -11.61 -45.22 6.10
CA ASN A 25 -12.06 -44.87 7.47
C ASN A 25 -13.42 -44.17 7.47
N ILE A 26 -13.75 -43.40 6.43
CA ILE A 26 -15.09 -42.81 6.24
C ILE A 26 -16.11 -43.89 5.84
N LEU A 27 -15.71 -44.88 5.04
CA LEU A 27 -16.56 -46.03 4.71
C LEU A 27 -16.67 -47.03 5.88
N ALA A 28 -15.64 -47.19 6.72
CA ALA A 28 -15.69 -48.05 7.91
C ALA A 28 -16.50 -47.44 9.07
N GLN A 29 -16.62 -46.11 9.16
CA GLN A 29 -17.53 -45.45 10.11
C GLN A 29 -18.98 -45.37 9.61
N THR A 30 -19.26 -45.79 8.38
CA THR A 30 -20.62 -45.86 7.82
C THR A 30 -21.32 -47.20 8.15
N GLU A 31 -20.67 -48.13 8.84
CA GLU A 31 -21.28 -49.40 9.28
C GLU A 31 -22.21 -49.28 10.49
N ALA A 32 -22.18 -48.15 11.22
CA ALA A 32 -23.18 -47.84 12.24
C ALA A 32 -24.34 -47.02 11.63
N ASN A 33 -24.96 -47.53 10.56
CA ASN A 33 -26.15 -46.91 10.01
C ASN A 33 -27.21 -46.85 11.14
N PRO A 34 -27.64 -45.66 11.61
CA PRO A 34 -28.60 -45.56 12.72
C PRO A 34 -29.93 -46.25 12.37
N LEU A 35 -30.23 -46.40 11.08
CA LEU A 35 -31.33 -47.20 10.56
C LEU A 35 -31.14 -48.72 10.76
N ASN A 36 -29.92 -49.25 10.69
CA ASN A 36 -29.65 -50.66 11.02
C ASN A 36 -29.66 -50.92 12.52
N GLN A 37 -29.19 -49.98 13.34
CA GLN A 37 -29.33 -50.07 14.80
C GLN A 37 -30.80 -49.96 15.23
N LEU A 38 -31.57 -49.05 14.64
CA LEU A 38 -33.03 -48.98 14.79
C LEU A 38 -33.70 -50.27 14.32
N SER A 39 -33.29 -50.84 13.18
CA SER A 39 -33.86 -52.08 12.65
C SER A 39 -33.55 -53.30 13.53
N GLN A 40 -32.32 -53.44 14.05
CA GLN A 40 -31.94 -54.53 14.96
C GLN A 40 -32.54 -54.38 16.36
N ASN A 41 -32.72 -53.15 16.86
CA ASN A 41 -33.41 -52.92 18.12
C ASN A 41 -34.93 -53.08 17.98
N MET A 42 -35.52 -52.74 16.83
CA MET A 42 -36.96 -52.94 16.56
C MET A 42 -37.35 -54.43 16.55
N THR A 43 -36.47 -55.35 16.15
CA THR A 43 -36.75 -56.80 16.16
C THR A 43 -36.67 -57.42 17.56
N GLN A 44 -36.11 -56.71 18.55
CA GLN A 44 -36.03 -57.13 19.96
C GLN A 44 -37.01 -56.39 20.89
N ILE A 45 -37.90 -55.55 20.35
CA ILE A 45 -38.94 -54.90 21.15
C ILE A 45 -39.91 -55.96 21.64
N ARG A 46 -39.74 -56.40 22.89
CA ARG A 46 -40.72 -57.26 23.56
C ARG A 46 -42.01 -56.46 23.69
N ILE A 47 -43.14 -57.08 23.32
CA ILE A 47 -44.49 -56.48 23.43
C ILE A 47 -44.77 -55.97 24.87
N TRP A 48 -44.10 -56.55 25.87
CA TRP A 48 -44.18 -56.10 27.26
C TRP A 48 -43.50 -54.75 27.52
N ASP A 49 -42.41 -54.43 26.83
CA ASP A 49 -41.68 -53.17 27.01
C ASP A 49 -42.41 -52.00 26.33
N THR A 50 -43.14 -52.23 25.23
CA THR A 50 -44.00 -51.20 24.62
C THR A 50 -45.19 -50.85 25.49
N ILE A 51 -45.84 -51.85 26.11
CA ILE A 51 -46.92 -51.60 27.06
C ILE A 51 -46.38 -50.82 28.28
N GLY A 52 -45.20 -51.21 28.78
CA GLY A 52 -44.53 -50.50 29.88
C GLY A 52 -44.19 -49.06 29.53
N ALA A 53 -43.66 -48.81 28.33
CA ALA A 53 -43.34 -47.45 27.87
C ALA A 53 -44.61 -46.60 27.70
N ILE A 54 -45.66 -47.13 27.05
CA ILE A 54 -46.93 -46.41 26.90
C ILE A 54 -47.51 -46.06 28.28
N ALA A 55 -47.43 -46.96 29.26
CA ALA A 55 -47.85 -46.67 30.63
C ALA A 55 -47.04 -45.51 31.25
N ILE A 56 -45.71 -45.49 31.08
CA ILE A 56 -44.85 -44.38 31.55
C ILE A 56 -45.27 -43.05 30.93
N LEU A 57 -45.57 -43.03 29.63
CA LEU A 57 -45.94 -41.80 28.93
C LEU A 57 -47.31 -41.26 29.40
N VAL A 58 -48.30 -42.14 29.59
CA VAL A 58 -49.64 -41.74 30.07
C VAL A 58 -49.59 -41.27 31.52
N ILE A 59 -48.93 -42.04 32.41
CA ILE A 59 -48.78 -41.67 33.81
C ILE A 59 -47.98 -40.37 33.93
N GLY A 60 -46.87 -40.27 33.21
CA GLY A 60 -46.01 -39.11 33.20
C GLY A 60 -46.70 -37.84 32.71
N TRP A 61 -47.56 -37.94 31.70
CA TRP A 61 -48.36 -36.80 31.22
C TRP A 61 -49.34 -36.28 32.27
N ILE A 62 -50.00 -37.19 32.99
CA ILE A 62 -50.90 -36.82 34.10
C ILE A 62 -50.10 -36.13 35.22
N VAL A 63 -48.97 -36.73 35.62
CA VAL A 63 -48.10 -36.18 36.66
C VAL A 63 -47.57 -34.79 36.28
N ALA A 64 -47.09 -34.61 35.04
CA ALA A 64 -46.60 -33.33 34.54
C ALA A 64 -47.69 -32.25 34.56
N SER A 65 -48.92 -32.59 34.17
CA SER A 65 -50.06 -31.66 34.15
C SER A 65 -50.46 -31.22 35.57
N ILE A 66 -50.44 -32.14 36.54
CA ILE A 66 -50.73 -31.83 37.95
C ILE A 66 -49.65 -30.91 38.53
N ILE A 67 -48.37 -31.25 38.36
CA ILE A 67 -47.26 -30.48 38.93
C ILE A 67 -47.21 -29.08 38.33
N SER A 68 -47.30 -28.96 37.00
CA SER A 68 -47.34 -27.65 36.32
C SER A 68 -48.51 -26.77 36.78
N GLY A 69 -49.69 -27.37 37.00
CA GLY A 69 -50.85 -26.67 37.54
C GLY A 69 -50.66 -26.18 38.98
N ILE A 70 -49.92 -26.92 39.80
CA ILE A 70 -49.56 -26.49 41.16
C ILE A 70 -48.56 -25.33 41.11
N VAL A 71 -47.51 -25.44 40.29
CA VAL A 71 -46.48 -24.38 40.16
C VAL A 71 -47.09 -23.08 39.64
N GLY A 72 -47.95 -23.15 38.62
CA GLY A 72 -48.67 -21.98 38.12
C GLY A 72 -49.46 -21.28 39.22
N LYS A 73 -50.23 -22.03 40.03
CA LYS A 73 -50.98 -21.47 41.18
C LYS A 73 -50.10 -20.79 42.23
N ILE A 74 -48.88 -21.27 42.46
CA ILE A 74 -47.93 -20.66 43.41
C ILE A 74 -47.39 -19.33 42.85
N PHE A 75 -47.03 -19.30 41.57
CA PHE A 75 -46.60 -18.06 40.90
C PHE A 75 -47.70 -17.02 40.89
N LYS A 76 -48.95 -17.41 40.60
CA LYS A 76 -50.15 -16.55 40.66
C LYS A 76 -50.37 -15.91 42.02
N LYS A 77 -49.98 -16.60 43.11
CA LYS A 77 -50.08 -16.09 44.49
C LYS A 77 -48.95 -15.15 44.87
N THR A 78 -47.87 -15.11 44.10
CA THR A 78 -46.71 -14.27 44.38
C THR A 78 -46.74 -13.10 43.43
N ASN A 79 -46.68 -11.85 43.92
CA ASN A 79 -46.69 -10.62 43.10
C ASN A 79 -45.42 -10.44 42.21
N ILE A 80 -44.75 -11.53 41.85
CA ILE A 80 -43.58 -11.58 40.97
C ILE A 80 -43.97 -11.09 39.58
N ASP A 81 -45.16 -11.45 39.08
CA ASP A 81 -45.65 -11.04 37.75
C ASP A 81 -45.66 -9.50 37.60
N ASN A 82 -46.15 -8.78 38.61
CA ASN A 82 -46.21 -7.31 38.60
C ASN A 82 -44.83 -6.65 38.66
N LYS A 83 -43.88 -7.27 39.38
CA LYS A 83 -42.50 -6.75 39.49
C LYS A 83 -41.73 -6.92 38.19
N ILE A 84 -41.88 -8.06 37.52
CA ILE A 84 -41.20 -8.35 36.24
C ILE A 84 -41.80 -7.49 35.11
N ALA A 85 -43.13 -7.36 35.06
CA ALA A 85 -43.79 -6.55 34.03
C ALA A 85 -43.39 -5.07 34.09
N SER A 86 -43.16 -4.53 35.29
CA SER A 86 -42.69 -3.14 35.50
C SER A 86 -41.25 -2.88 35.06
N TRP A 87 -40.42 -3.92 34.96
CA TRP A 87 -39.01 -3.78 34.60
C TRP A 87 -38.78 -3.95 33.09
N VAL A 88 -39.62 -4.76 32.42
CA VAL A 88 -39.49 -5.08 30.99
C VAL A 88 -40.28 -4.09 30.11
N THR A 89 -41.32 -3.45 30.63
CA THR A 89 -42.21 -2.58 29.85
C THR A 89 -42.09 -1.13 30.32
N ALA A 90 -41.62 -0.23 29.45
CA ALA A 90 -41.49 1.20 29.75
C ALA A 90 -42.84 1.97 29.83
N SER A 91 -43.96 1.27 29.57
CA SER A 91 -45.31 1.84 29.58
C SER A 91 -46.25 1.00 30.47
N PRO A 92 -46.86 1.59 31.53
CA PRO A 92 -47.73 0.89 32.48
C PRO A 92 -48.96 0.21 31.88
N GLU A 93 -49.43 0.65 30.71
CA GLU A 93 -50.67 0.18 30.10
C GLU A 93 -50.53 -1.16 29.35
N GLN A 94 -49.33 -1.55 28.92
CA GLN A 94 -49.07 -2.83 28.23
C GLN A 94 -48.61 -3.94 29.18
N ALA A 95 -48.29 -3.61 30.43
CA ALA A 95 -47.78 -4.52 31.44
C ALA A 95 -48.84 -5.49 32.00
N GLN A 96 -50.14 -5.18 31.89
CA GLN A 96 -51.21 -5.99 32.50
C GLN A 96 -51.52 -7.30 31.76
N ASN A 97 -50.99 -7.52 30.56
CA ASN A 97 -51.42 -8.63 29.69
C ASN A 97 -50.34 -9.65 29.35
N LEU A 98 -49.16 -9.62 29.98
CA LEU A 98 -48.14 -10.67 29.78
C LEU A 98 -48.47 -11.87 30.68
N PRO A 99 -48.85 -13.04 30.13
CA PRO A 99 -49.22 -14.20 30.94
C PRO A 99 -47.96 -14.97 31.37
N VAL A 100 -47.09 -14.32 32.15
CA VAL A 100 -45.81 -14.87 32.67
C VAL A 100 -46.04 -16.19 33.41
N GLU A 101 -47.12 -16.27 34.18
CA GLU A 101 -47.55 -17.49 34.86
C GLU A 101 -47.87 -18.64 33.89
N LYS A 102 -48.56 -18.39 32.77
CA LYS A 102 -48.83 -19.44 31.76
C LYS A 102 -47.55 -19.90 31.09
N TRP A 103 -46.61 -18.98 30.88
CA TRP A 103 -45.30 -19.29 30.32
C TRP A 103 -44.51 -20.20 31.26
N ILE A 104 -44.43 -19.85 32.55
CA ILE A 104 -43.71 -20.62 33.56
C ILE A 104 -44.37 -21.99 33.79
N SER A 105 -45.70 -22.06 33.88
CA SER A 105 -46.39 -23.34 34.06
C SER A 105 -46.24 -24.26 32.85
N SER A 106 -46.32 -23.70 31.63
CA SER A 106 -46.08 -24.43 30.38
C SER A 106 -44.63 -24.92 30.27
N LEU A 107 -43.67 -24.10 30.68
CA LEU A 107 -42.25 -24.46 30.69
C LEU A 107 -41.98 -25.61 31.67
N VAL A 108 -42.51 -25.54 32.89
CA VAL A 108 -42.39 -26.61 33.89
C VAL A 108 -43.05 -27.90 33.40
N PHE A 109 -44.23 -27.81 32.75
CA PHE A 109 -44.86 -28.96 32.11
C PHE A 109 -43.93 -29.60 31.09
N TRP A 110 -43.33 -28.81 30.20
CA TRP A 110 -42.48 -29.32 29.13
C TRP A 110 -41.16 -29.93 29.66
N ILE A 111 -40.55 -29.34 30.70
CA ILE A 111 -39.39 -29.92 31.39
C ILE A 111 -39.73 -31.29 32.00
N ILE A 112 -40.85 -31.40 32.72
CA ILE A 112 -41.26 -32.68 33.32
C ILE A 112 -41.60 -33.69 32.22
N MET A 113 -42.25 -33.24 31.13
CA MET A 113 -42.51 -34.09 29.97
C MET A 113 -41.23 -34.58 29.30
N ILE A 114 -40.15 -33.78 29.25
CA ILE A 114 -38.85 -34.25 28.79
C ILE A 114 -38.34 -35.42 29.66
N PHE A 115 -38.39 -35.31 30.99
CA PHE A 115 -38.03 -36.42 31.88
C PHE A 115 -38.85 -37.68 31.59
N VAL A 116 -40.16 -37.51 31.38
CA VAL A 116 -41.08 -38.61 31.02
C VAL A 116 -40.71 -39.21 29.67
N LEU A 117 -40.37 -38.39 28.68
CA LEU A 117 -39.91 -38.84 27.36
C LEU A 117 -38.59 -39.59 27.44
N ILE A 118 -37.63 -39.12 28.26
CA ILE A 118 -36.38 -39.85 28.50
C ILE A 118 -36.69 -41.23 29.07
N ALA A 119 -37.50 -41.33 30.13
CA ALA A 119 -37.88 -42.61 30.73
C ALA A 119 -38.65 -43.52 29.77
N PHE A 120 -39.48 -42.93 28.90
CA PHE A 120 -40.19 -43.64 27.83
C PHE A 120 -39.20 -44.23 26.80
N PHE A 121 -38.28 -43.42 26.28
CA PHE A 121 -37.29 -43.86 25.30
C PHE A 121 -36.29 -44.86 25.88
N ASP A 122 -35.88 -44.66 27.12
CA ASP A 122 -35.02 -45.59 27.87
C ASP A 122 -35.71 -46.95 28.06
N LYS A 123 -37.00 -46.95 28.41
CA LYS A 123 -37.78 -48.20 28.53
C LYS A 123 -37.94 -48.95 27.19
N LEU A 124 -37.92 -48.23 26.07
CA LEU A 124 -37.88 -48.81 24.72
C LEU A 124 -36.47 -49.16 24.25
N ASN A 125 -35.45 -48.96 25.08
CA ASN A 125 -34.04 -49.16 24.75
C ASN A 125 -33.58 -48.31 23.56
N LEU A 126 -34.21 -47.14 23.37
CA LEU A 126 -33.89 -46.15 22.33
C LEU A 126 -32.84 -45.16 22.84
N THR A 127 -31.67 -45.67 23.24
CA THR A 127 -30.57 -44.90 23.84
C THR A 127 -30.07 -43.77 22.94
N ALA A 128 -30.08 -43.97 21.63
CA ALA A 128 -29.73 -42.96 20.63
C ALA A 128 -30.57 -41.67 20.71
N VAL A 129 -31.78 -41.75 21.27
CA VAL A 129 -32.68 -40.59 21.44
C VAL A 129 -32.68 -40.09 22.88
N SER A 130 -32.57 -40.98 23.87
CA SER A 130 -32.58 -40.59 25.28
C SER A 130 -31.28 -39.92 25.73
N GLU A 131 -30.12 -40.30 25.19
CA GLU A 131 -28.82 -39.73 25.57
C GLU A 131 -28.71 -38.22 25.26
N PRO A 132 -28.98 -37.73 24.03
CA PRO A 132 -28.93 -36.30 23.74
C PRO A 132 -29.93 -35.48 24.56
N LEU A 133 -31.11 -36.06 24.83
CA LEU A 133 -32.16 -35.41 25.61
C LEU A 133 -31.79 -35.31 27.09
N ASN A 134 -31.13 -36.34 27.63
CA ASN A 134 -30.58 -36.33 28.99
C ASN A 134 -29.41 -35.36 29.14
N ALA A 135 -28.54 -35.26 28.12
CA ALA A 135 -27.47 -34.27 28.08
C ALA A 135 -28.02 -32.83 28.10
N PHE A 136 -29.02 -32.55 27.26
CA PHE A 136 -29.70 -31.24 27.24
C PHE A 136 -30.35 -30.88 28.58
N LEU A 137 -30.99 -31.84 29.23
CA LEU A 137 -31.59 -31.63 30.54
C LEU A 137 -30.53 -31.35 31.60
N THR A 138 -29.46 -32.15 31.63
CA THR A 138 -28.34 -31.97 32.57
C THR A 138 -27.69 -30.60 32.39
N GLU A 139 -27.56 -30.16 31.14
CA GLU A 139 -27.07 -28.84 30.79
C GLU A 139 -28.00 -27.75 31.36
N ILE A 140 -29.32 -27.82 31.11
CA ILE A 140 -30.30 -26.86 31.68
C ILE A 140 -30.31 -26.83 33.21
N THR A 141 -30.24 -28.00 33.86
CA THR A 141 -30.24 -28.05 35.33
C THR A 141 -28.93 -27.51 35.91
N SER A 142 -27.80 -27.69 35.21
CA SER A 142 -26.51 -27.10 35.56
C SER A 142 -26.49 -25.57 35.39
N PHE A 143 -27.29 -25.02 34.47
CA PHE A 143 -27.47 -23.58 34.32
C PHE A 143 -28.24 -22.92 35.47
N LEU A 144 -29.09 -23.65 36.21
CA LEU A 144 -29.91 -23.06 37.28
C LEU A 144 -29.06 -22.45 38.41
N PRO A 145 -28.08 -23.18 38.99
CA PRO A 145 -27.14 -22.61 39.97
C PRO A 145 -26.30 -21.46 39.39
N ASN A 146 -25.87 -21.56 38.13
CA ASN A 146 -25.06 -20.56 37.43
C ASN A 146 -25.80 -19.22 37.26
N ILE A 147 -27.08 -19.28 36.88
CA ILE A 147 -27.95 -18.10 36.77
C ILE A 147 -28.10 -17.44 38.15
N ALA A 148 -28.29 -18.22 39.21
CA ALA A 148 -28.36 -17.68 40.56
C ALA A 148 -27.04 -16.99 40.99
N ALA A 149 -25.89 -17.61 40.69
CA ALA A 149 -24.57 -17.01 40.96
C ALA A 149 -24.37 -15.70 40.17
N ALA A 150 -24.75 -15.66 38.89
CA ALA A 150 -24.67 -14.46 38.07
C ALA A 150 -25.56 -13.31 38.59
N LEU A 151 -26.76 -13.63 39.07
CA LEU A 151 -27.66 -12.64 39.70
C LEU A 151 -27.07 -12.05 40.98
N ILE A 152 -26.41 -12.88 41.80
CA ILE A 152 -25.68 -12.40 42.98
C ILE A 152 -24.57 -11.43 42.57
N TRP A 153 -23.76 -11.79 41.57
CA TRP A 153 -22.69 -10.94 41.05
C TRP A 153 -23.21 -9.63 40.47
N LEU A 154 -24.33 -9.65 39.75
CA LEU A 154 -24.98 -8.46 39.22
C LEU A 154 -25.45 -7.53 40.35
N GLY A 155 -26.01 -8.09 41.42
CA GLY A 155 -26.39 -7.32 42.62
C GLY A 155 -25.19 -6.67 43.31
N ILE A 156 -24.09 -7.41 43.45
CA ILE A 156 -22.82 -6.88 43.99
C ILE A 156 -22.28 -5.76 43.09
N ALA A 157 -22.25 -5.98 41.78
CA ALA A 157 -21.78 -5.00 40.81
C ALA A 157 -22.54 -3.67 40.92
N TRP A 158 -23.88 -3.74 40.98
CA TRP A 158 -24.74 -2.56 41.13
C TRP A 158 -24.47 -1.80 42.43
N LEU A 159 -24.30 -2.53 43.53
CA LEU A 159 -23.98 -1.94 44.84
C LEU A 159 -22.62 -1.24 44.83
N VAL A 160 -21.58 -1.91 44.35
CA VAL A 160 -20.22 -1.36 44.27
C VAL A 160 -20.17 -0.15 43.34
N ALA A 161 -20.81 -0.24 42.16
CA ALA A 161 -20.86 0.83 41.18
C ALA A 161 -21.55 2.09 41.73
N THR A 162 -22.67 1.91 42.45
CA THR A 162 -23.42 3.03 43.04
C THR A 162 -22.62 3.73 44.14
N ILE A 163 -21.97 2.95 45.02
CA ILE A 163 -21.11 3.50 46.08
C ILE A 163 -19.92 4.26 45.47
N ALA A 164 -19.26 3.67 44.47
CA ALA A 164 -18.12 4.31 43.80
C ALA A 164 -18.53 5.60 43.07
N LYS A 165 -19.65 5.59 42.34
CA LYS A 165 -20.20 6.79 41.69
C LYS A 165 -20.41 7.92 42.69
N LEU A 166 -20.97 7.60 43.86
CA LEU A 166 -21.22 8.58 44.92
C LEU A 166 -19.93 9.11 45.54
N ALA A 167 -18.95 8.24 45.78
CA ALA A 167 -17.65 8.64 46.32
C ALA A 167 -16.87 9.54 45.35
N VAL A 168 -16.85 9.17 44.07
CA VAL A 168 -16.14 9.89 43.01
C VAL A 168 -16.80 11.24 42.73
N SER A 169 -18.13 11.30 42.60
CA SER A 169 -18.83 12.57 42.36
C SER A 169 -18.64 13.55 43.51
N ARG A 170 -18.73 13.09 44.77
CA ARG A 170 -18.45 13.92 45.94
C ARG A 170 -16.99 14.37 45.99
N GLY A 171 -16.05 13.48 45.68
CA GLY A 171 -14.63 13.83 45.62
C GLY A 171 -14.35 14.92 44.59
N LEU A 172 -14.78 14.72 43.34
CA LEU A 172 -14.57 15.67 42.24
C LEU A 172 -15.20 17.04 42.50
N LYS A 173 -16.43 17.06 43.02
CA LYS A 173 -17.12 18.31 43.41
C LYS A 173 -16.37 19.04 44.52
N THR A 174 -15.74 18.32 45.44
CA THR A 174 -14.91 18.92 46.52
C THR A 174 -13.63 19.58 45.97
N PHE A 175 -13.07 19.06 44.87
CA PHE A 175 -11.89 19.65 44.23
C PHE A 175 -12.20 20.84 43.30
N GLY A 176 -13.48 21.15 43.05
CA GLY A 176 -13.89 22.26 42.19
C GLY A 176 -13.37 22.14 40.75
N LEU A 177 -13.28 20.90 40.23
CA LEU A 177 -12.71 20.65 38.91
C LEU A 177 -13.56 21.30 37.80
N ASP A 178 -14.88 21.30 37.97
CA ASP A 178 -15.82 21.88 37.00
C ASP A 178 -15.66 23.42 36.92
N ASP A 179 -15.45 24.08 38.05
CA ASP A 179 -15.26 25.55 38.10
C ASP A 179 -13.97 25.99 37.40
N ARG A 180 -12.87 25.24 37.59
CA ARG A 180 -11.57 25.56 36.99
C ARG A 180 -11.55 25.34 35.48
N LEU A 181 -12.20 24.27 34.99
CA LEU A 181 -12.28 24.01 33.55
C LEU A 181 -13.24 24.99 32.84
N ASN A 182 -14.36 25.35 33.47
CA ASN A 182 -15.29 26.30 32.89
C ASN A 182 -14.72 27.72 32.79
N GLN A 183 -13.83 28.13 33.70
CA GLN A 183 -13.18 29.45 33.65
C GLN A 183 -12.22 29.62 32.47
N GLU A 184 -11.54 28.55 32.03
CA GLU A 184 -10.57 28.61 30.93
C GLU A 184 -11.18 28.38 29.55
N VAL A 185 -12.41 27.84 29.48
CA VAL A 185 -13.13 27.55 28.22
C VAL A 185 -14.23 28.59 27.91
N SER A 186 -14.56 29.47 28.87
CA SER A 186 -15.58 30.53 28.69
C SER A 186 -15.04 31.76 27.96
N ASP A 187 -14.55 31.57 26.74
CA ASP A 187 -14.33 32.66 25.79
C ASP A 187 -15.53 32.73 24.83
N GLY A 188 -16.63 33.29 25.33
CA GLY A 188 -17.78 33.71 24.53
C GLY A 188 -18.71 32.61 23.99
N GLN A 189 -19.88 32.49 24.65
CA GLN A 189 -21.11 31.83 24.16
C GLN A 189 -21.11 30.29 24.11
N THR A 190 -21.62 29.64 25.18
CA THR A 190 -22.62 28.55 25.05
C THR A 190 -23.27 28.18 26.39
N GLU A 191 -24.58 27.96 26.37
CA GLU A 191 -25.48 27.62 27.49
C GLU A 191 -25.32 26.19 28.05
N ASN A 192 -24.38 25.39 27.56
CA ASN A 192 -24.22 24.00 28.00
C ASN A 192 -23.05 23.86 28.95
N GLN A 193 -23.33 24.09 30.24
CA GLN A 193 -22.43 23.72 31.33
C GLN A 193 -22.27 22.20 31.34
N VAL A 194 -21.19 21.69 30.75
CA VAL A 194 -20.90 20.26 30.78
C VAL A 194 -20.38 19.95 32.18
N GLU A 195 -21.20 19.27 33.00
CA GLU A 195 -20.79 18.78 34.32
C GLU A 195 -19.84 17.58 34.14
N ILE A 196 -18.54 17.88 34.08
CA ILE A 196 -17.48 16.89 33.87
C ILE A 196 -17.43 15.93 35.06
N SER A 197 -17.66 16.40 36.29
CA SER A 197 -17.70 15.56 37.48
C SER A 197 -18.73 14.45 37.39
N ASP A 198 -19.93 14.77 36.91
CA ASP A 198 -21.04 13.82 36.82
C ASP A 198 -20.84 12.87 35.65
N THR A 199 -20.27 13.36 34.55
CA THR A 199 -19.84 12.52 33.42
C THR A 199 -18.79 11.49 33.86
N ILE A 200 -17.74 11.90 34.58
CA ILE A 200 -16.70 11.00 35.08
C ILE A 200 -17.28 10.01 36.09
N ALA A 201 -18.11 10.46 37.03
CA ALA A 201 -18.75 9.58 38.00
C ALA A 201 -19.65 8.53 37.33
N ASN A 202 -20.38 8.91 36.28
CA ASN A 202 -21.17 7.99 35.49
C ASN A 202 -20.30 7.02 34.68
N ALA A 203 -19.17 7.47 34.13
CA ALA A 203 -18.21 6.60 33.46
C ALA A 203 -17.64 5.56 34.43
N ILE A 204 -17.31 5.93 35.67
CA ILE A 204 -16.86 4.99 36.72
C ILE A 204 -17.94 3.95 37.04
N TYR A 205 -19.21 4.34 37.11
CA TYR A 205 -20.32 3.40 37.30
C TYR A 205 -20.35 2.32 36.20
N TRP A 206 -20.27 2.74 34.94
CA TRP A 206 -20.25 1.82 33.79
C TRP A 206 -18.96 1.00 33.72
N LEU A 207 -17.81 1.59 34.07
CA LEU A 207 -16.53 0.88 34.16
C LEU A 207 -16.59 -0.25 35.18
N ILE A 208 -17.20 0.00 36.34
CA ILE A 208 -17.36 -1.04 37.36
C ILE A 208 -18.29 -2.14 36.85
N PHE A 209 -19.41 -1.79 36.20
CA PHE A 209 -20.27 -2.81 35.61
C PHE A 209 -19.53 -3.65 34.55
N LEU A 210 -18.71 -3.00 33.72
CA LEU A 210 -17.84 -3.65 32.74
C LEU A 210 -16.77 -4.53 33.40
N LEU A 211 -16.22 -4.14 34.56
CA LEU A 211 -15.25 -4.94 35.32
C LEU A 211 -15.90 -6.18 35.96
N PHE A 212 -17.16 -6.08 36.37
CA PHE A 212 -17.93 -7.21 36.90
C PHE A 212 -18.50 -8.11 35.81
N LEU A 213 -18.63 -7.61 34.57
CA LEU A 213 -19.19 -8.37 33.46
C LEU A 213 -18.45 -9.70 33.20
N PRO A 214 -17.10 -9.77 33.18
CA PRO A 214 -16.39 -11.06 33.11
C PRO A 214 -16.83 -12.04 34.20
N VAL A 215 -16.95 -11.58 35.45
CA VAL A 215 -17.33 -12.42 36.61
C VAL A 215 -18.79 -12.88 36.50
N ILE A 216 -19.69 -11.99 36.09
CA ILE A 216 -21.12 -12.30 35.88
C ILE A 216 -21.27 -13.37 34.80
N LEU A 217 -20.53 -13.22 33.70
CA LEU A 217 -20.65 -14.14 32.58
C LEU A 217 -19.88 -15.46 32.80
N GLU A 218 -18.78 -15.43 33.56
CA GLU A 218 -18.09 -16.64 34.04
C GLU A 218 -19.02 -17.46 34.94
N ALA A 219 -19.79 -16.79 35.81
CA ALA A 219 -20.82 -17.44 36.61
C ALA A 219 -21.92 -18.09 35.74
N LEU A 220 -22.20 -17.56 34.53
CA LEU A 220 -23.10 -18.18 33.54
C LEU A 220 -22.45 -19.31 32.72
N GLN A 221 -21.19 -19.66 32.99
CA GLN A 221 -20.41 -20.64 32.23
C GLN A 221 -20.28 -20.34 30.73
N LEU A 222 -20.20 -19.05 30.37
CA LEU A 222 -20.07 -18.64 28.96
C LEU A 222 -18.61 -18.57 28.49
N GLN A 223 -17.65 -19.27 29.10
CA GLN A 223 -16.20 -18.97 29.00
C GLN A 223 -15.67 -18.76 27.57
N ILE A 224 -16.13 -19.55 26.61
CA ILE A 224 -15.68 -19.44 25.20
C ILE A 224 -16.14 -18.12 24.56
N ALA A 225 -17.37 -17.68 24.84
CA ALA A 225 -17.90 -16.41 24.33
C ALA A 225 -17.29 -15.18 25.03
N LEU A 226 -16.60 -15.39 26.16
CA LEU A 226 -16.09 -14.32 27.02
C LEU A 226 -14.67 -13.91 26.74
N GLN A 227 -13.86 -14.78 26.11
CA GLN A 227 -12.47 -14.44 25.83
C GLN A 227 -12.31 -13.08 25.12
N PRO A 228 -13.09 -12.75 24.06
CA PRO A 228 -12.97 -11.44 23.42
C PRO A 228 -13.29 -10.29 24.38
N VAL A 229 -14.34 -10.43 25.19
CA VAL A 229 -14.78 -9.39 26.13
C VAL A 229 -13.79 -9.23 27.29
N GLN A 230 -13.26 -10.33 27.81
CA GLN A 230 -12.22 -10.37 28.82
C GLN A 230 -10.95 -9.67 28.31
N ASN A 231 -10.51 -9.99 27.08
CA ASN A 231 -9.38 -9.31 26.45
C ASN A 231 -9.60 -7.80 26.32
N MET A 232 -10.84 -7.36 25.99
CA MET A 232 -11.16 -5.93 25.93
C MET A 232 -11.10 -5.28 27.31
N VAL A 233 -11.63 -5.93 28.35
CA VAL A 233 -11.56 -5.43 29.74
C VAL A 233 -10.09 -5.34 30.18
N ASP A 234 -9.30 -6.38 29.92
CA ASP A 234 -7.88 -6.41 30.26
C ASP A 234 -7.11 -5.30 29.53
N GLN A 235 -7.38 -5.08 28.23
CA GLN A 235 -6.79 -3.98 27.47
C GLN A 235 -7.17 -2.62 28.04
N ILE A 236 -8.43 -2.41 28.42
CA ILE A 236 -8.88 -1.16 29.06
C ILE A 236 -8.16 -0.93 30.39
N LEU A 237 -8.04 -1.95 31.23
CA LEU A 237 -7.34 -1.85 32.52
C LEU A 237 -5.85 -1.58 32.35
N GLN A 238 -5.20 -2.23 31.38
CA GLN A 238 -3.79 -1.98 31.06
C GLN A 238 -3.57 -0.62 30.38
N SER A 239 -4.58 -0.08 29.70
CA SER A 239 -4.52 1.25 29.09
C SER A 239 -4.57 2.38 30.13
N LEU A 240 -5.21 2.18 31.30
CA LEU A 240 -5.32 3.22 32.34
C LEU A 240 -3.94 3.73 32.82
N PRO A 241 -2.99 2.86 33.24
CA PRO A 241 -1.64 3.28 33.59
C PRO A 241 -0.88 3.95 32.43
N ARG A 242 -1.10 3.48 31.19
CA ARG A 242 -0.45 4.00 29.98
C ARG A 242 -0.94 5.40 29.64
N ILE A 243 -2.25 5.62 29.69
CA ILE A 243 -2.90 6.93 29.52
C ILE A 243 -2.36 7.92 30.55
N LEU A 244 -2.29 7.54 31.82
CA LEU A 244 -1.72 8.39 32.86
C LEU A 244 -0.26 8.78 32.56
N LYS A 245 0.60 7.82 32.21
CA LYS A 245 2.00 8.08 31.82
C LYS A 245 2.08 9.06 30.65
N ALA A 246 1.27 8.83 29.62
CA ALA A 246 1.25 9.67 28.42
C ALA A 246 0.77 11.10 28.70
N VAL A 247 -0.29 11.26 29.49
CA VAL A 247 -0.81 12.59 29.87
C VAL A 247 0.22 13.37 30.67
N ILE A 248 0.89 12.71 31.62
CA ILE A 248 1.97 13.33 32.39
C ILE A 248 3.10 13.77 31.46
N LEU A 249 3.55 12.89 30.55
CA LEU A 249 4.66 13.18 29.66
C LEU A 249 4.33 14.28 28.64
N ALA A 250 3.13 14.24 28.06
CA ALA A 250 2.62 15.26 27.15
C ALA A 250 2.49 16.61 27.86
N GLY A 251 1.93 16.65 29.07
CA GLY A 251 1.77 17.88 29.84
C GLY A 251 3.11 18.51 30.20
N VAL A 252 4.05 17.73 30.73
CA VAL A 252 5.39 18.21 31.10
C VAL A 252 6.16 18.68 29.86
N GLY A 253 6.13 17.90 28.77
CA GLY A 253 6.86 18.25 27.56
C GLY A 253 6.23 19.41 26.79
N TRP A 254 4.91 19.57 26.80
CA TRP A 254 4.23 20.74 26.25
C TRP A 254 4.59 22.02 27.02
N LEU A 255 4.62 21.94 28.35
CA LEU A 255 5.06 23.05 29.20
C LEU A 255 6.50 23.42 28.89
N LEU A 256 7.41 22.42 28.82
CA LEU A 256 8.80 22.62 28.45
C LEU A 256 8.95 23.31 27.08
N ALA A 257 8.28 22.79 26.05
CA ALA A 257 8.31 23.37 24.71
C ALA A 257 7.82 24.82 24.70
N THR A 258 6.75 25.12 25.45
CA THR A 258 6.18 26.47 25.56
C THR A 258 7.12 27.44 26.28
N VAL A 259 7.77 27.00 27.35
CA VAL A 259 8.77 27.80 28.06
C VAL A 259 9.96 28.09 27.15
N VAL A 260 10.51 27.08 26.48
CA VAL A 260 11.65 27.25 25.58
C VAL A 260 11.31 28.16 24.40
N LYS A 261 10.12 28.02 23.80
CA LYS A 261 9.61 28.94 22.76
C LYS A 261 9.69 30.39 23.22
N LYS A 262 9.09 30.70 24.38
CA LYS A 262 9.04 32.07 24.91
C LYS A 262 10.45 32.61 25.17
N VAL A 263 11.32 31.79 25.77
CA VAL A 263 12.72 32.17 26.02
C VAL A 263 13.44 32.48 24.70
N VAL A 264 13.38 31.58 23.71
CA VAL A 264 14.06 31.77 22.43
C VAL A 264 13.50 32.98 21.67
N THR A 265 12.18 33.13 21.58
CA THR A 265 11.55 34.29 20.92
C THR A 265 11.99 35.60 21.57
N ASN A 266 11.96 35.68 22.91
CA ASN A 266 12.31 36.90 23.63
C ASN A 266 13.80 37.24 23.49
N LEU A 267 14.69 36.24 23.54
CA LEU A 267 16.12 36.44 23.35
C LEU A 267 16.47 36.88 21.91
N LEU A 268 15.81 36.32 20.91
CA LEU A 268 16.01 36.71 19.50
C LEU A 268 15.46 38.11 19.21
N ALA A 269 14.32 38.46 19.80
CA ALA A 269 13.77 39.80 19.70
C ALA A 269 14.70 40.83 20.34
N ALA A 270 15.25 40.52 21.52
CA ALA A 270 16.18 41.39 22.24
C ALA A 270 17.52 41.61 21.51
N THR A 271 17.97 40.63 20.73
CA THR A 271 19.23 40.72 19.94
C THR A 271 19.06 41.43 18.60
N GLY A 272 17.83 41.82 18.23
CA GLY A 272 17.56 42.59 17.01
C GLY A 272 17.39 41.75 15.75
N VAL A 273 17.20 40.43 15.86
CA VAL A 273 16.97 39.53 14.71
C VAL A 273 15.74 39.94 13.89
N ASP A 274 14.75 40.55 14.54
CA ASP A 274 13.55 41.11 13.89
C ASP A 274 13.87 42.24 12.91
N GLN A 275 14.91 43.04 13.19
CA GLN A 275 15.33 44.14 12.33
C GLN A 275 16.09 43.67 11.09
N MET A 276 16.65 42.46 11.15
CA MET A 276 17.38 41.88 10.03
C MET A 276 16.40 41.34 8.97
N GLY A 277 15.29 40.72 9.38
CA GLY A 277 14.25 40.23 8.47
C GLY A 277 13.54 41.34 7.68
N SER A 278 13.35 42.51 8.29
CA SER A 278 12.77 43.67 7.58
C SER A 278 13.68 44.21 6.48
N ARG A 279 15.02 44.08 6.62
CA ARG A 279 16.00 44.43 5.57
C ARG A 279 16.00 43.47 4.39
N PHE A 280 15.53 42.23 4.57
CA PHE A 280 15.41 41.22 3.52
C PHE A 280 14.05 41.23 2.81
N GLY A 281 13.22 42.26 3.03
CA GLY A 281 11.95 42.42 2.31
C GLY A 281 10.77 41.64 2.90
N MET A 282 10.90 41.07 4.11
CA MET A 282 9.76 40.48 4.85
C MET A 282 8.85 41.55 5.49
N SER A 283 8.66 42.69 4.83
CA SER A 283 7.88 43.81 5.37
C SER A 283 6.41 43.45 5.52
N GLN A 284 5.95 43.33 6.76
CA GLN A 284 4.66 43.81 7.31
C GLN A 284 3.43 43.79 6.39
N THR A 285 3.22 42.73 5.62
CA THR A 285 1.86 42.41 5.19
C THR A 285 1.07 42.11 6.45
N THR A 286 -0.03 42.83 6.70
CA THR A 286 -0.86 42.74 7.91
C THR A 286 -1.11 41.28 8.32
N GLY A 287 -0.33 40.79 9.30
CA GLY A 287 -0.33 39.37 9.71
C GLY A 287 1.01 38.63 9.60
N SER A 288 2.08 39.23 9.06
CA SER A 288 3.41 38.62 9.00
C SER A 288 4.02 38.55 10.41
N GLN A 289 4.18 37.35 10.94
CA GLN A 289 4.81 37.10 12.23
C GLN A 289 6.28 37.57 12.21
N ASN A 290 6.74 38.21 13.29
CA ASN A 290 8.15 38.59 13.46
C ASN A 290 9.07 37.38 13.30
N LEU A 291 10.25 37.57 12.70
CA LEU A 291 11.22 36.49 12.42
C LEU A 291 11.59 35.72 13.70
N SER A 292 11.71 36.42 14.84
CA SER A 292 11.95 35.80 16.14
C SER A 292 10.82 34.87 16.59
N SER A 293 9.56 35.19 16.27
CA SER A 293 8.40 34.36 16.58
C SER A 293 8.33 33.10 15.70
N ILE A 294 8.71 33.24 14.43
CA ILE A 294 8.83 32.11 13.51
C ILE A 294 9.89 31.14 14.03
N ILE A 295 11.09 31.64 14.35
CA ILE A 295 12.18 30.80 14.89
C ILE A 295 11.77 30.17 16.22
N GLY A 296 11.13 30.91 17.12
CA GLY A 296 10.61 30.35 18.37
C GLY A 296 9.55 29.26 18.14
N THR A 297 8.72 29.41 17.12
CA THR A 297 7.72 28.38 16.74
C THR A 297 8.39 27.16 16.12
N VAL A 298 9.46 27.33 15.34
CA VAL A 298 10.27 26.20 14.85
C VAL A 298 10.89 25.43 16.02
N VAL A 299 11.47 26.12 17.00
CA VAL A 299 12.03 25.47 18.20
C VAL A 299 10.93 24.77 19.01
N TYR A 300 9.75 25.39 19.15
CA TYR A 300 8.59 24.77 19.78
C TYR A 300 8.23 23.45 19.11
N VAL A 301 8.08 23.42 17.79
CA VAL A 301 7.75 22.21 17.02
C VAL A 301 8.85 21.16 17.15
N LEU A 302 10.12 21.58 17.13
CA LEU A 302 11.29 20.70 17.23
C LEU A 302 11.36 19.97 18.57
N ILE A 303 10.90 20.60 19.67
CA ILE A 303 10.80 19.97 20.99
C ILE A 303 9.49 19.17 21.11
N LEU A 304 8.39 19.69 20.57
CA LEU A 304 7.08 19.09 20.71
C LEU A 304 6.96 17.77 19.95
N ILE A 305 7.59 17.61 18.78
CA ILE A 305 7.54 16.35 18.02
C ILE A 305 8.13 15.18 18.83
N PRO A 306 9.38 15.23 19.36
CA PRO A 306 9.91 14.19 20.24
C PRO A 306 9.07 13.94 21.49
N VAL A 307 8.52 14.99 22.11
CA VAL A 307 7.62 14.87 23.27
C VAL A 307 6.34 14.12 22.89
N ALA A 308 5.72 14.48 21.76
CA ALA A 308 4.52 13.83 21.27
C ALA A 308 4.77 12.36 20.94
N ILE A 309 5.90 12.05 20.30
CA ILE A 309 6.35 10.67 20.04
C ILE A 309 6.50 9.91 21.36
N ALA A 310 7.17 10.50 22.36
CA ALA A 310 7.36 9.86 23.65
C ALA A 310 6.02 9.63 24.39
N ALA A 311 5.06 10.56 24.24
CA ALA A 311 3.74 10.42 24.85
C ALA A 311 2.91 9.33 24.16
N LEU A 312 2.98 9.25 22.82
CA LEU A 312 2.37 8.17 22.04
C LEU A 312 3.02 6.81 22.34
N SER A 313 4.33 6.77 22.57
CA SER A 313 5.03 5.58 23.04
C SER A 313 4.54 5.15 24.42
N ALA A 314 4.31 6.10 25.33
CA ALA A 314 3.75 5.81 26.65
C ALA A 314 2.30 5.28 26.59
N LEU A 315 1.54 5.62 25.54
CA LEU A 315 0.23 5.02 25.24
C LEU A 315 0.33 3.60 24.65
N ASP A 316 1.53 3.13 24.31
CA ASP A 316 1.79 1.84 23.66
C ASP A 316 1.09 1.71 22.29
N ILE A 317 0.96 2.82 21.55
CA ILE A 317 0.39 2.83 20.20
C ILE A 317 1.52 2.66 19.18
N GLU A 318 2.24 1.53 19.26
CA GLU A 318 3.45 1.25 18.46
C GLU A 318 3.22 1.39 16.96
N ALA A 319 2.00 1.13 16.49
CA ALA A 319 1.59 1.27 15.09
C ALA A 319 1.76 2.70 14.54
N ILE A 320 1.66 3.72 15.40
CA ILE A 320 1.84 5.12 15.01
C ILE A 320 3.24 5.61 15.39
N THR A 321 3.76 5.16 16.53
CA THR A 321 5.04 5.66 17.04
C THR A 321 6.22 5.18 16.21
N THR A 322 6.19 3.93 15.74
CA THR A 322 7.31 3.34 15.00
C THR A 322 7.57 4.03 13.66
N PRO A 323 6.55 4.23 12.78
CA PRO A 323 6.76 4.98 11.55
C PRO A 323 7.18 6.43 11.80
N ALA A 324 6.63 7.09 12.83
CA ALA A 324 6.99 8.49 13.13
C ALA A 324 8.46 8.64 13.55
N VAL A 325 8.98 7.72 14.38
CA VAL A 325 10.39 7.71 14.79
C VAL A 325 11.30 7.39 13.60
N ALA A 326 10.91 6.43 12.76
CA ALA A 326 11.63 6.10 11.54
C ALA A 326 11.76 7.32 10.62
N MET A 327 10.66 8.05 10.39
CA MET A 327 10.66 9.27 9.58
C MET A 327 11.58 10.37 10.14
N LEU A 328 11.60 10.56 11.47
CA LEU A 328 12.52 11.52 12.09
C LEU A 328 13.98 11.10 11.87
N ASN A 329 14.29 9.82 12.06
CA ASN A 329 15.64 9.29 11.84
C ASN A 329 16.05 9.38 10.35
N ASP A 330 15.13 9.10 9.44
CA ASP A 330 15.36 9.23 7.99
C ASP A 330 15.69 10.68 7.64
N ILE A 331 14.93 11.66 8.15
CA ILE A 331 15.23 13.09 7.94
C ILE A 331 16.61 13.46 8.48
N LEU A 332 16.95 13.01 9.69
CA LEU A 332 18.25 13.33 10.32
C LEU A 332 19.43 12.71 9.55
N THR A 333 19.28 11.48 9.05
CA THR A 333 20.31 10.80 8.26
C THR A 333 20.39 11.29 6.82
N PHE A 334 19.32 11.91 6.30
CA PHE A 334 19.30 12.51 4.97
C PHE A 334 20.14 13.80 4.88
N ILE A 335 20.24 14.57 5.97
CA ILE A 335 21.01 15.83 5.99
C ILE A 335 22.49 15.62 5.61
N PRO A 336 23.26 14.69 6.24
CA PRO A 336 24.63 14.40 5.81
C PRO A 336 24.73 13.91 4.36
N LYS A 337 23.76 13.10 3.90
CA LYS A 337 23.75 12.52 2.55
C LYS A 337 23.58 13.59 1.47
N ILE A 338 22.71 14.58 1.69
CA ILE A 338 22.57 15.74 0.79
C ILE A 338 23.90 16.47 0.64
N PHE A 339 24.61 16.71 1.75
CA PHE A 339 25.89 17.40 1.71
C PHE A 339 26.93 16.62 0.92
N ALA A 340 27.06 15.30 1.16
CA ALA A 340 27.97 14.44 0.42
C ALA A 340 27.64 14.40 -1.10
N ALA A 341 26.36 14.31 -1.45
CA ALA A 341 25.90 14.36 -2.84
C ALA A 341 26.21 15.71 -3.51
N ALA A 342 26.00 16.82 -2.81
CA ALA A 342 26.32 18.16 -3.30
C ALA A 342 27.82 18.32 -3.58
N VAL A 343 28.68 17.83 -2.67
CA VAL A 343 30.14 17.85 -2.86
C VAL A 343 30.53 17.10 -4.13
N ILE A 344 29.96 15.91 -4.37
CA ILE A 344 30.25 15.14 -5.60
C ILE A 344 29.83 15.89 -6.85
N LEU A 345 28.64 16.50 -6.87
CA LEU A 345 28.18 17.27 -8.03
C LEU A 345 29.07 18.47 -8.31
N VAL A 346 29.53 19.17 -7.27
CA VAL A 346 30.47 20.29 -7.42
C VAL A 346 31.79 19.81 -8.02
N VAL A 347 32.37 18.72 -7.48
CA VAL A 347 33.62 18.14 -8.01
C VAL A 347 33.44 17.71 -9.47
N ALA A 348 32.34 17.02 -9.78
CA ALA A 348 32.04 16.56 -11.13
C ALA A 348 31.82 17.70 -12.12
N TYR A 349 31.28 18.84 -11.69
CA TYR A 349 31.16 20.03 -12.53
C TYR A 349 32.53 20.55 -12.96
N PHE A 350 33.47 20.69 -12.02
CA PHE A 350 34.83 21.13 -12.34
C PHE A 350 35.57 20.12 -13.23
N VAL A 351 35.50 18.83 -12.88
CA VAL A 351 36.13 17.74 -13.66
C VAL A 351 35.50 17.66 -15.05
N GLY A 352 34.18 17.68 -15.14
CA GLY A 352 33.44 17.63 -16.40
C GLY A 352 33.78 18.80 -17.31
N ARG A 353 33.90 20.01 -16.76
CA ARG A 353 34.30 21.18 -17.53
C ARG A 353 35.72 21.03 -18.08
N PHE A 354 36.66 20.64 -17.23
CA PHE A 354 38.04 20.40 -17.63
C PHE A 354 38.14 19.33 -18.75
N VAL A 355 37.44 18.20 -18.58
CA VAL A 355 37.42 17.12 -19.56
C VAL A 355 36.77 17.55 -20.87
N SER A 356 35.69 18.32 -20.83
CA SER A 356 35.05 18.89 -22.03
C SER A 356 36.01 19.78 -22.81
N ASP A 357 36.67 20.72 -22.13
CA ASP A 357 37.60 21.66 -22.77
C ASP A 357 38.82 20.91 -23.34
N LEU A 358 39.30 19.88 -22.64
CA LEU A 358 40.36 18.99 -23.13
C LEU A 358 39.93 18.23 -24.38
N ILE A 359 38.75 17.59 -24.36
CA ILE A 359 38.19 16.84 -25.49
C ILE A 359 38.04 17.77 -26.70
N THR A 360 37.43 18.94 -26.53
CA THR A 360 37.27 19.93 -27.63
C THR A 360 38.62 20.36 -28.20
N SER A 361 39.62 20.61 -27.36
CA SER A 361 40.97 21.02 -27.80
C SER A 361 41.68 19.89 -28.55
N LEU A 362 41.63 18.66 -28.04
CA LEU A 362 42.25 17.50 -28.67
C LEU A 362 41.57 17.17 -30.01
N LEU A 363 40.24 17.14 -30.07
CA LEU A 363 39.50 16.91 -31.31
C LEU A 363 39.73 18.03 -32.33
N THR A 364 39.83 19.29 -31.89
CA THR A 364 40.19 20.41 -32.77
C THR A 364 41.59 20.22 -33.34
N SER A 365 42.57 19.83 -32.52
CA SER A 365 43.97 19.62 -32.94
C SER A 365 44.12 18.53 -34.01
N VAL A 366 43.31 17.47 -33.96
CA VAL A 366 43.26 16.39 -34.95
C VAL A 366 42.53 16.81 -36.25
N GLY A 367 41.89 17.98 -36.26
CA GLY A 367 41.14 18.49 -37.41
C GLY A 367 39.70 17.96 -37.48
N PHE A 368 39.14 17.49 -36.37
CA PHE A 368 37.77 16.97 -36.30
C PHE A 368 36.68 17.99 -36.67
N ASN A 369 37.03 19.29 -36.69
CA ASN A 369 36.11 20.33 -37.16
C ASN A 369 35.72 20.16 -38.63
N ASN A 370 36.51 19.43 -39.42
CA ASN A 370 36.20 19.12 -40.82
C ASN A 370 35.28 17.89 -40.98
N LEU A 371 34.85 17.24 -39.89
CA LEU A 371 34.03 16.01 -39.93
C LEU A 371 32.78 16.16 -40.80
N PHE A 372 32.04 17.27 -40.67
CA PHE A 372 30.83 17.49 -41.46
C PHE A 372 31.10 17.67 -42.96
N ASN A 373 32.26 18.25 -43.31
CA ASN A 373 32.69 18.37 -44.70
C ASN A 373 33.04 16.99 -45.30
N TRP A 374 33.71 16.14 -44.51
CA TRP A 374 34.09 14.77 -44.88
C TRP A 374 32.89 13.83 -45.03
N LEU A 375 31.87 14.02 -44.19
CA LEU A 375 30.57 13.34 -44.29
C LEU A 375 29.75 13.83 -45.50
N GLY A 376 30.15 14.93 -46.14
CA GLY A 376 29.45 15.52 -47.29
C GLY A 376 28.14 16.22 -46.92
N LEU A 377 28.03 16.71 -45.67
CA LEU A 377 26.82 17.31 -45.09
C LEU A 377 26.84 18.85 -45.09
N SER A 378 27.95 19.48 -45.49
CA SER A 378 28.08 20.93 -45.54
C SER A 378 27.50 21.51 -46.85
N SER A 379 26.28 22.05 -46.79
CA SER A 379 25.82 23.06 -47.74
C SER A 379 26.28 24.43 -47.22
N THR A 380 27.41 24.93 -47.69
CA THR A 380 27.71 26.37 -47.57
C THR A 380 26.58 27.12 -48.28
N PRO A 381 25.74 27.93 -47.60
CA PRO A 381 24.88 28.86 -48.30
C PRO A 381 25.79 29.79 -49.12
N PRO A 382 25.43 30.17 -50.35
CA PRO A 382 26.19 31.18 -51.06
C PRO A 382 26.19 32.41 -50.18
N SER A 383 27.37 32.88 -49.78
CA SER A 383 27.55 34.19 -49.19
C SER A 383 27.02 35.21 -50.19
N THR A 384 25.78 35.65 -50.00
CA THR A 384 25.23 36.82 -50.68
C THR A 384 26.07 38.00 -50.22
N ARG A 385 27.02 38.36 -51.07
CA ARG A 385 27.79 39.60 -51.04
C ARG A 385 26.84 40.75 -50.67
N PRO A 386 27.06 41.51 -49.58
CA PRO A 386 26.27 42.71 -49.36
C PRO A 386 26.55 43.63 -50.54
N ALA A 387 25.50 43.97 -51.30
CA ALA A 387 25.58 45.12 -52.19
C ALA A 387 25.88 46.33 -51.31
N SER A 388 27.05 46.92 -51.51
CA SER A 388 27.45 48.17 -50.88
C SER A 388 26.56 49.27 -51.44
N ASP A 389 25.49 49.61 -50.73
CA ASP A 389 24.72 50.83 -50.93
C ASP A 389 25.43 51.98 -50.18
N PRO A 390 26.02 52.97 -50.88
CA PRO A 390 26.80 54.02 -50.23
C PRO A 390 26.00 55.02 -49.39
N ASN A 391 24.66 54.93 -49.36
CA ASN A 391 23.80 55.96 -48.76
C ASN A 391 22.83 55.46 -47.68
N ALA A 392 23.03 54.27 -47.11
CA ALA A 392 22.28 53.85 -45.93
C ALA A 392 22.86 54.50 -44.67
N THR A 393 22.24 55.59 -44.21
CA THR A 393 22.52 56.22 -42.91
C THR A 393 22.10 55.26 -41.79
N VAL A 394 23.02 54.44 -41.30
CA VAL A 394 22.81 53.60 -40.12
C VAL A 394 22.83 54.49 -38.88
N ILE A 395 21.66 54.69 -38.27
CA ILE A 395 21.53 55.33 -36.96
C ILE A 395 22.18 54.41 -35.92
N GLN A 396 23.26 54.89 -35.31
CA GLN A 396 23.94 54.23 -34.22
C GLN A 396 23.17 54.49 -32.92
N GLY A 397 22.37 53.50 -32.51
CA GLY A 397 21.72 53.43 -31.21
C GLY A 397 22.53 52.55 -30.24
N GLU A 398 22.99 53.20 -29.19
CA GLU A 398 23.56 52.78 -27.90
C GLU A 398 23.51 51.29 -27.48
N THR A 399 24.68 50.81 -27.05
CA THR A 399 24.94 49.83 -25.96
C THR A 399 23.85 48.80 -25.64
N GLY A 400 23.87 47.69 -26.38
CA GLY A 400 23.31 46.41 -25.98
C GLY A 400 24.26 45.30 -26.41
N THR A 401 24.60 44.43 -25.47
CA THR A 401 25.38 43.18 -25.53
C THR A 401 25.52 42.56 -26.93
N PRO A 402 26.72 42.08 -27.36
CA PRO A 402 26.88 41.49 -28.68
C PRO A 402 25.84 40.40 -28.92
N GLY A 403 24.91 40.71 -29.82
CA GLY A 403 23.87 39.80 -30.26
C GLY A 403 24.53 38.52 -30.78
N THR A 404 24.17 37.43 -30.13
CA THR A 404 24.47 36.05 -30.52
C THR A 404 23.87 35.78 -31.90
N THR A 405 24.61 36.11 -32.97
CA THR A 405 24.54 35.30 -34.17
C THR A 405 24.90 33.89 -33.71
N PRO A 406 24.06 32.85 -33.90
CA PRO A 406 24.42 31.51 -33.48
C PRO A 406 25.62 31.08 -34.33
N THR A 407 26.82 31.24 -33.79
CA THR A 407 28.02 30.61 -34.31
C THR A 407 27.71 29.13 -34.33
N ALA A 408 27.61 28.55 -35.52
CA ALA A 408 27.35 27.13 -35.67
C ALA A 408 28.40 26.37 -34.84
N ARG A 409 27.96 25.64 -33.83
CA ARG A 409 28.88 24.95 -32.92
C ARG A 409 29.70 23.94 -33.71
N THR A 410 31.00 23.91 -33.45
CA THR A 410 31.89 23.00 -34.17
C THR A 410 31.67 21.55 -33.70
N PRO A 411 31.91 20.53 -34.55
CA PRO A 411 31.80 19.12 -34.15
C PRO A 411 32.60 18.77 -32.88
N SER A 412 33.78 19.37 -32.69
CA SER A 412 34.61 19.15 -31.51
C SER A 412 34.01 19.78 -30.24
N GLU A 413 33.33 20.91 -30.36
CA GLU A 413 32.60 21.55 -29.27
C GLU A 413 31.37 20.71 -28.87
N ILE A 414 30.64 20.16 -29.86
CA ILE A 414 29.52 19.25 -29.60
C ILE A 414 30.01 18.00 -28.84
N ALA A 415 31.12 17.40 -29.26
CA ALA A 415 31.72 16.26 -28.57
C ALA A 415 32.13 16.60 -27.12
N GLY A 416 32.69 17.79 -26.90
CA GLY A 416 33.00 18.29 -25.55
C GLY A 416 31.76 18.43 -24.67
N ILE A 417 30.69 19.04 -25.19
CA ILE A 417 29.40 19.19 -24.48
C ILE A 417 28.79 17.82 -24.16
N VAL A 418 28.82 16.87 -25.09
CA VAL A 418 28.34 15.51 -24.85
C VAL A 418 29.13 14.85 -23.72
N ALA A 419 30.46 15.00 -23.70
CA ALA A 419 31.29 14.49 -22.62
C ALA A 419 30.98 15.16 -21.27
N PHE A 420 30.80 16.49 -21.25
CA PHE A 420 30.38 17.24 -20.06
C PHE A 420 29.06 16.70 -19.50
N VAL A 421 28.03 16.59 -20.36
CA VAL A 421 26.71 16.09 -19.98
C VAL A 421 26.81 14.65 -19.48
N GLY A 422 27.60 13.79 -20.14
CA GLY A 422 27.84 12.43 -19.69
C GLY A 422 28.46 12.34 -18.28
N ILE A 423 29.47 13.18 -18.00
CA ILE A 423 30.12 13.23 -16.69
C ILE A 423 29.14 13.73 -15.61
N ILE A 424 28.36 14.78 -15.90
CA ILE A 424 27.34 15.29 -14.98
C ILE A 424 26.25 14.26 -14.71
N LEU A 425 25.76 13.55 -15.74
CA LEU A 425 24.76 12.49 -15.56
C LEU A 425 25.33 11.34 -14.71
N PHE A 426 26.56 10.93 -14.95
CA PHE A 426 27.22 9.89 -14.14
C PHE A 426 27.39 10.33 -12.68
N ALA A 427 27.82 11.57 -12.45
CA ALA A 427 27.90 12.15 -11.11
C ALA A 427 26.53 12.27 -10.44
N THR A 428 25.48 12.53 -11.22
CA THR A 428 24.10 12.54 -10.72
C THR A 428 23.70 11.17 -10.21
N VAL A 429 24.08 10.08 -10.91
CA VAL A 429 23.87 8.70 -10.41
C VAL A 429 24.58 8.47 -9.07
N SER A 430 25.85 8.88 -8.96
CA SER A 430 26.59 8.76 -7.70
C SER A 430 25.96 9.58 -6.58
N ALA A 431 25.51 10.81 -6.89
CA ALA A 431 24.82 11.69 -5.95
C ALA A 431 23.49 11.09 -5.48
N THR A 432 22.64 10.59 -6.38
CA THR A 432 21.36 9.96 -6.02
C THR A 432 21.55 8.66 -5.26
N GLN A 433 22.62 7.90 -5.55
CA GLN A 433 22.96 6.69 -4.81
C GLN A 433 23.39 6.99 -3.38
N ILE A 434 24.18 8.04 -3.14
CA ILE A 434 24.54 8.50 -1.79
C ILE A 434 23.32 9.00 -1.01
N MET A 435 22.39 9.66 -1.70
CA MET A 435 21.10 10.06 -1.11
C MET A 435 20.16 8.88 -0.86
N GLU A 436 20.54 7.66 -1.26
CA GLU A 436 19.74 6.44 -1.18
C GLU A 436 18.38 6.54 -1.90
N LEU A 437 18.32 7.37 -2.94
CA LEU A 437 17.13 7.55 -3.77
C LEU A 437 17.17 6.56 -4.93
N GLU A 438 16.86 5.29 -4.64
CA GLU A 438 16.95 4.18 -5.59
C GLU A 438 16.10 4.43 -6.86
N ALA A 439 14.87 4.94 -6.69
CA ALA A 439 13.99 5.27 -7.80
C ALA A 439 14.58 6.34 -8.74
N LEU A 440 15.19 7.39 -8.19
CA LEU A 440 15.84 8.43 -9.01
C LEU A 440 17.09 7.89 -9.69
N THR A 441 17.87 7.08 -8.98
CA THR A 441 19.07 6.44 -9.52
C THR A 441 18.73 5.56 -10.72
N LEU A 442 17.64 4.78 -10.64
CA LEU A 442 17.15 3.97 -11.76
C LEU A 442 16.79 4.85 -12.96
N ILE A 443 16.04 5.93 -12.75
CA ILE A 443 15.63 6.84 -13.83
C ILE A 443 16.84 7.44 -14.53
N VAL A 444 17.83 7.94 -13.78
CA VAL A 444 19.04 8.52 -14.36
C VAL A 444 19.86 7.47 -15.12
N ASN A 445 19.99 6.25 -14.59
CA ASN A 445 20.67 5.15 -15.28
C ASN A 445 19.99 4.79 -16.61
N VAL A 446 18.65 4.78 -16.65
CA VAL A 446 17.90 4.57 -17.90
C VAL A 446 18.19 5.68 -18.90
N VAL A 447 18.25 6.94 -18.46
CA VAL A 447 18.60 8.08 -19.32
C VAL A 447 20.02 7.95 -19.87
N ILE A 448 21.01 7.59 -19.04
CA ILE A 448 22.39 7.34 -19.48
C ILE A 448 22.45 6.22 -20.50
N PHE A 449 21.73 5.12 -20.26
CA PHE A 449 21.71 3.98 -21.16
C PHE A 449 21.10 4.32 -22.52
N ILE A 450 19.98 5.05 -22.54
CA ILE A 450 19.36 5.55 -23.78
C ILE A 450 20.30 6.52 -24.49
N GLY A 451 20.88 7.48 -23.76
CA GLY A 451 21.84 8.43 -24.30
C GLY A 451 23.07 7.74 -24.92
N GLY A 452 23.62 6.73 -24.24
CA GLY A 452 24.74 5.93 -24.73
C GLY A 452 24.41 5.15 -26.02
N ARG A 453 23.22 4.56 -26.10
CA ARG A 453 22.72 3.91 -27.33
C ARG A 453 22.59 4.89 -28.48
N VAL A 454 22.04 6.08 -28.21
CA VAL A 454 21.92 7.14 -29.22
C VAL A 454 23.29 7.57 -29.72
N LEU A 455 24.25 7.82 -28.83
CA LEU A 455 25.62 8.16 -29.20
C LEU A 455 26.28 7.06 -30.03
N TYR A 456 26.16 5.81 -29.62
CA TYR A 456 26.70 4.68 -30.37
C TYR A 456 26.09 4.56 -31.77
N GLY A 457 24.77 4.72 -31.90
CA GLY A 457 24.10 4.77 -33.19
C GLY A 457 24.56 5.92 -34.09
N LEU A 458 24.81 7.11 -33.51
CA LEU A 458 25.38 8.25 -34.24
C LEU A 458 26.80 7.97 -34.74
N VAL A 459 27.62 7.28 -33.95
CA VAL A 459 28.97 6.86 -34.39
C VAL A 459 28.88 5.89 -35.57
N VAL A 460 28.00 4.88 -35.49
CA VAL A 460 27.76 3.93 -36.60
C VAL A 460 27.30 4.67 -37.86
N LEU A 461 26.37 5.62 -37.72
CA LEU A 461 25.89 6.44 -38.82
C LEU A 461 27.04 7.25 -39.45
N ALA A 462 27.86 7.93 -38.63
CA ALA A 462 28.97 8.74 -39.10
C ALA A 462 30.01 7.91 -39.86
N ILE A 463 30.41 6.76 -39.32
CA ILE A 463 31.37 5.86 -39.98
C ILE A 463 30.79 5.36 -41.32
N GLY A 464 29.52 4.95 -41.34
CA GLY A 464 28.93 4.41 -42.54
C GLY A 464 28.66 5.46 -43.63
N LEU A 465 28.33 6.70 -43.27
CA LEU A 465 28.27 7.83 -44.22
C LEU A 465 29.64 8.11 -44.84
N TYR A 466 30.71 8.03 -44.05
CA TYR A 466 32.06 8.12 -44.59
C TYR A 466 32.35 7.00 -45.59
N LEU A 467 32.09 5.75 -45.22
CA LEU A 467 32.32 4.59 -46.10
C LEU A 467 31.52 4.70 -47.42
N ALA A 468 30.29 5.23 -47.36
CA ALA A 468 29.47 5.47 -48.54
C ALA A 468 30.14 6.46 -49.52
N ASN A 469 30.73 7.53 -48.99
CA ASN A 469 31.44 8.53 -49.80
C ASN A 469 32.78 7.97 -50.35
N VAL A 470 33.49 7.16 -49.57
CA VAL A 470 34.71 6.47 -50.06
C VAL A 470 34.38 5.53 -51.20
N ALA A 471 33.35 4.70 -51.05
CA ALA A 471 32.89 3.79 -52.10
C ALA A 471 32.51 4.56 -53.37
N TYR A 472 31.77 5.66 -53.23
CA TYR A 472 31.42 6.56 -54.34
C TYR A 472 32.67 7.05 -55.09
N ASN A 473 33.65 7.59 -54.36
CA ASN A 473 34.85 8.18 -54.94
C ASN A 473 35.74 7.12 -55.62
N LEU A 474 35.93 5.97 -54.97
CA LEU A 474 36.72 4.88 -55.54
C LEU A 474 36.11 4.35 -56.85
N ILE A 475 34.80 4.14 -56.87
CA ILE A 475 34.11 3.63 -58.06
C ILE A 475 34.16 4.68 -59.18
N THR A 476 33.89 5.94 -58.89
CA THR A 476 33.91 7.02 -59.89
C THR A 476 35.30 7.32 -60.44
N SER A 477 36.36 7.05 -59.67
CA SER A 477 37.75 7.22 -60.12
C SER A 477 38.23 6.18 -61.14
N SER A 478 37.47 5.09 -61.36
CA SER A 478 37.85 3.99 -62.28
C SER A 478 37.83 4.35 -63.78
N GLY A 479 37.41 5.56 -64.16
CA GLY A 479 37.51 6.08 -65.53
C GLY A 479 36.48 5.55 -66.54
N ASN A 480 35.58 4.64 -66.14
CA ASN A 480 34.52 4.12 -67.03
C ASN A 480 33.34 5.10 -67.14
N SER A 481 32.68 5.18 -68.30
CA SER A 481 31.54 6.08 -68.52
C SER A 481 30.33 5.74 -67.64
N GLN A 482 30.16 4.47 -67.23
CA GLN A 482 29.13 4.03 -66.29
C GLN A 482 29.56 4.07 -64.81
N ALA A 483 30.81 4.43 -64.51
CA ALA A 483 31.33 4.47 -63.14
C ALA A 483 30.52 5.40 -62.21
N ARG A 484 29.96 6.48 -62.77
CA ARG A 484 29.13 7.43 -62.03
C ARG A 484 27.84 6.83 -61.52
N LEU A 485 27.17 6.02 -62.34
CA LEU A 485 25.92 5.34 -61.98
C LEU A 485 26.18 4.25 -60.94
N LEU A 486 27.20 3.42 -61.15
CA LEU A 486 27.61 2.39 -60.19
C LEU A 486 28.02 2.99 -58.85
N GLY A 487 28.76 4.10 -58.86
CA GLY A 487 29.16 4.82 -57.64
C GLY A 487 27.94 5.34 -56.87
N GLN A 488 26.97 5.96 -57.56
CA GLN A 488 25.75 6.46 -56.91
C GLN A 488 24.92 5.33 -56.29
N LEU A 489 24.75 4.21 -57.01
CA LEU A 489 24.03 3.05 -56.50
C LEU A 489 24.72 2.46 -55.27
N ALA A 490 26.05 2.33 -55.28
CA ALA A 490 26.81 1.86 -54.13
C ALA A 490 26.65 2.80 -52.93
N ARG A 491 26.74 4.12 -53.13
CA ARG A 491 26.57 5.13 -52.07
C ARG A 491 25.18 5.04 -51.44
N ILE A 492 24.13 5.00 -52.27
CA ILE A 492 22.74 4.90 -51.79
C ILE A 492 22.52 3.58 -51.03
N GLY A 493 23.02 2.46 -51.56
CA GLY A 493 22.92 1.16 -50.90
C GLY A 493 23.59 1.14 -49.51
N ILE A 494 24.80 1.71 -49.40
CA ILE A 494 25.51 1.81 -48.13
C ILE A 494 24.76 2.73 -47.16
N ILE A 495 24.25 3.89 -47.60
CA ILE A 495 23.49 4.81 -46.73
C ILE A 495 22.24 4.15 -46.16
N VAL A 496 21.48 3.43 -46.99
CA VAL A 496 20.26 2.73 -46.54
C VAL A 496 20.60 1.66 -45.50
N LEU A 497 21.63 0.85 -45.75
CA LEU A 497 22.08 -0.19 -44.83
C LEU A 497 22.59 0.40 -43.50
N VAL A 498 23.43 1.43 -43.57
CA VAL A 498 24.01 2.11 -42.40
C VAL A 498 22.93 2.80 -41.59
N SER A 499 21.94 3.43 -42.23
CA SER A 499 20.83 4.08 -41.53
C SER A 499 19.99 3.06 -40.74
N ALA A 500 19.68 1.91 -41.34
CA ALA A 500 18.99 0.83 -40.64
C ALA A 500 19.81 0.32 -39.45
N MET A 501 21.12 0.09 -39.64
CA MET A 501 22.02 -0.34 -38.58
C MET A 501 22.12 0.70 -37.45
N ALA A 502 22.23 1.99 -37.78
CA ALA A 502 22.27 3.07 -36.81
C ALA A 502 20.99 3.14 -35.96
N LEU A 503 19.81 3.09 -36.59
CA LEU A 503 18.52 3.08 -35.90
C LEU A 503 18.38 1.87 -34.96
N GLN A 504 18.84 0.70 -35.41
CA GLN A 504 18.87 -0.51 -34.59
C GLN A 504 19.75 -0.33 -33.35
N GLN A 505 20.93 0.29 -33.50
CA GLN A 505 21.86 0.54 -32.39
C GLN A 505 21.39 1.60 -31.41
N MET A 506 20.61 2.58 -31.87
CA MET A 506 19.92 3.54 -30.99
C MET A 506 18.80 2.86 -30.16
N GLY A 507 18.42 1.62 -30.49
CA GLY A 507 17.32 0.90 -29.84
C GLY A 507 15.94 1.32 -30.34
N ILE A 508 15.86 2.01 -31.49
CA ILE A 508 14.60 2.47 -32.07
C ILE A 508 13.96 1.28 -32.79
N ALA A 509 12.98 0.65 -32.11
CA ALA A 509 12.17 -0.44 -32.62
C ALA A 509 12.95 -1.46 -33.48
N PRO A 510 13.98 -2.13 -32.92
CA PRO A 510 14.90 -2.96 -33.71
C PRO A 510 14.19 -4.05 -34.51
N SER A 511 13.10 -4.62 -33.99
CA SER A 511 12.28 -5.59 -34.72
C SER A 511 11.60 -4.99 -35.96
N ILE A 512 11.10 -3.75 -35.85
CA ILE A 512 10.45 -3.05 -36.98
C ILE A 512 11.49 -2.72 -38.05
N VAL A 513 12.65 -2.18 -37.64
CA VAL A 513 13.74 -1.85 -38.56
C VAL A 513 14.27 -3.10 -39.27
N ASN A 514 14.51 -4.19 -38.53
CA ASN A 514 14.98 -5.46 -39.10
C ASN A 514 13.97 -6.06 -40.08
N LEU A 515 12.68 -6.06 -39.74
CA LEU A 515 11.62 -6.54 -40.63
C LEU A 515 11.50 -5.68 -41.89
N ALA A 516 11.45 -4.36 -41.74
CA ALA A 516 11.32 -3.43 -42.87
C ALA A 516 12.52 -3.54 -43.82
N PHE A 517 13.74 -3.56 -43.28
CA PHE A 517 14.95 -3.73 -44.09
C PHE A 517 15.04 -5.13 -44.71
N GLY A 518 14.74 -6.18 -43.95
CA GLY A 518 14.72 -7.55 -44.44
C GLY A 518 13.72 -7.75 -45.59
N LEU A 519 12.51 -7.21 -45.45
CA LEU A 519 11.49 -7.22 -46.50
C LEU A 519 11.90 -6.38 -47.71
N PHE A 520 12.45 -5.18 -47.50
CA PHE A 520 12.92 -4.32 -48.58
C PHE A 520 14.06 -4.98 -49.38
N MET A 521 15.08 -5.50 -48.69
CA MET A 521 16.19 -6.22 -49.32
C MET A 521 15.71 -7.50 -50.00
N GLY A 522 14.76 -8.23 -49.38
CA GLY A 522 14.13 -9.39 -49.97
C GLY A 522 13.37 -9.06 -51.26
N ALA A 523 12.55 -8.01 -51.24
CA ALA A 523 11.82 -7.54 -52.42
C ALA A 523 12.78 -7.07 -53.53
N MET A 524 13.84 -6.36 -53.18
CA MET A 524 14.86 -5.92 -54.13
C MET A 524 15.61 -7.11 -54.74
N ALA A 525 15.96 -8.12 -53.94
CA ALA A 525 16.60 -9.35 -54.43
C ALA A 525 15.69 -10.09 -55.42
N VAL A 526 14.40 -10.23 -55.11
CA VAL A 526 13.41 -10.84 -56.01
C VAL A 526 13.24 -10.02 -57.28
N ALA A 527 13.14 -8.69 -57.18
CA ALA A 527 13.00 -7.80 -58.34
C ALA A 527 14.21 -7.90 -59.28
N ILE A 528 15.43 -7.90 -58.74
CA ILE A 528 16.67 -8.08 -59.51
C ILE A 528 16.69 -9.48 -60.16
N ALA A 529 16.39 -10.54 -59.40
CA ALA A 529 16.36 -11.90 -59.92
C ALA A 529 15.36 -12.05 -61.09
N LEU A 530 14.17 -11.44 -60.98
CA LEU A 530 13.17 -11.44 -62.04
C LEU A 530 13.59 -10.59 -63.24
N ALA A 531 14.16 -9.40 -63.02
CA ALA A 531 14.61 -8.52 -64.10
C ALA A 531 15.74 -9.17 -64.93
N PHE A 532 16.72 -9.79 -64.27
CA PHE A 532 17.78 -10.53 -64.95
C PHE A 532 17.28 -11.84 -65.57
N GLY A 533 16.43 -12.59 -64.88
CA GLY A 533 15.90 -13.87 -65.35
C GLY A 533 15.01 -13.74 -66.59
N LEU A 534 14.14 -12.73 -66.62
CA LEU A 534 13.29 -12.45 -67.77
C LEU A 534 14.03 -11.72 -68.89
N GLY A 535 14.87 -10.72 -68.56
CA GLY A 535 15.61 -9.94 -69.55
C GLY A 535 16.79 -10.67 -70.21
N GLY A 536 17.37 -11.67 -69.54
CA GLY A 536 18.48 -12.48 -70.05
C GLY A 536 18.06 -13.71 -70.86
N ARG A 537 16.75 -14.01 -70.94
CA ARG A 537 16.22 -15.22 -71.58
C ARG A 537 16.69 -15.37 -73.02
N ASP A 538 16.62 -14.30 -73.82
CA ASP A 538 16.95 -14.36 -75.24
C ASP A 538 18.45 -14.54 -75.46
N ILE A 539 19.28 -13.87 -74.65
CA ILE A 539 20.75 -14.01 -74.70
C ILE A 539 21.18 -15.43 -74.26
N ALA A 540 20.55 -15.97 -73.22
CA ALA A 540 20.80 -17.34 -72.79
C ALA A 540 20.40 -18.35 -73.87
N SER A 541 19.21 -18.15 -74.48
CA SER A 541 18.72 -18.98 -75.58
C SER A 541 19.68 -18.95 -76.78
N SER A 542 20.13 -17.76 -77.21
CA SER A 542 21.04 -17.63 -78.35
C SER A 542 22.41 -18.27 -78.07
N LYS A 543 22.95 -18.13 -76.84
CA LYS A 543 24.26 -18.72 -76.52
C LYS A 543 24.22 -20.24 -76.39
N ILE A 544 23.12 -20.78 -75.88
CA ILE A 544 22.87 -22.24 -75.88
C ILE A 544 22.73 -22.77 -77.30
N GLN A 545 22.02 -22.06 -78.18
CA GLN A 545 21.89 -22.45 -79.60
C GLN A 545 23.26 -22.42 -80.31
N GLU A 546 24.05 -21.38 -80.11
CA GLU A 546 25.41 -21.26 -80.68
C GLU A 546 26.34 -22.38 -80.19
N TRP A 547 26.25 -22.74 -78.90
CA TRP A 547 26.96 -23.90 -78.36
C TRP A 547 26.49 -25.21 -78.98
N LEU A 548 25.18 -25.39 -79.14
CA LEU A 548 24.60 -26.59 -79.75
C LEU A 548 25.05 -26.76 -81.21
N GLU A 549 25.13 -25.66 -81.98
CA GLU A 549 25.61 -25.65 -83.36
C GLU A 549 27.11 -25.97 -83.46
N GLN A 550 27.93 -25.45 -82.54
CA GLN A 550 29.35 -25.80 -82.49
C GLN A 550 29.60 -27.29 -82.21
N PHE A 551 28.75 -27.91 -81.38
CA PHE A 551 28.80 -29.36 -81.17
C PHE A 551 28.31 -30.15 -82.39
N LYS A 552 27.30 -29.64 -83.11
CA LYS A 552 26.72 -30.32 -84.28
C LYS A 552 27.64 -30.26 -85.51
N ASN A 553 28.48 -29.23 -85.65
CA ASN A 553 29.47 -29.09 -86.73
C ASN A 553 30.79 -29.85 -86.47
N LYS A 554 30.92 -30.55 -85.33
CA LYS A 554 32.14 -31.28 -84.95
C LYS A 554 32.00 -32.81 -85.02
N ASN A 555 30.84 -33.29 -85.49
CA ASN A 555 30.58 -34.64 -85.98
C ASN A 555 30.18 -34.56 -87.45
#